data_AF-A0A1B8AUR3-F1
#
_entry.id   AF-A0A1B8AUR3-F1
#
_cell.length_a   1.000
_cell.length_b   1.000
_cell.length_c   1.000
_cell.angle_alpha   90.00
_cell.angle_beta   90.00
_cell.angle_gamma   90.00
#
_symmetry.space_group_name_H-M   'P 1'
#
loop_
_entity.id
_entity.type
_entity.pdbx_description
1 polymer ?
#
loop_
_entity_poly.entity_id
_entity_poly.type
_entity_poly.pdbx_seq_one_letter_code
_entity_poly.pdbx_strand_id
1 'polypeptide(L)'
;MSWVIYSAIEISKRVRTKDALVFRRQCGTLPPCEWVNISFHGGDKLKILNSPPSDLVNNVIAAFVKDIQRHEVTAERAKIKFKGFPWRSVGHDDEDETQMKLLTLLEVVERNGFTLYARTTARYSDETSESNVLIFQRRLEWVSGTSVYKK
;
A
#
# COMPACT_ATOMS: atom_id res chain seq x y z
N MET A 1 -0.29 2.34 -27.72
CA MET A 1 -1.32 1.46 -27.10
C MET A 1 -0.77 0.98 -25.78
N SER A 2 -1.55 1.02 -24.70
CA SER A 2 -1.09 0.65 -23.36
C SER A 2 -2.06 -0.33 -22.69
N TRP A 3 -1.57 -1.04 -21.68
CA TRP A 3 -2.35 -1.96 -20.85
C TRP A 3 -2.30 -1.46 -19.41
N VAL A 4 -3.45 -1.47 -18.73
CA VAL A 4 -3.59 -1.13 -17.31
C VAL A 4 -4.09 -2.36 -16.58
N ILE A 5 -3.47 -2.74 -15.46
CA ILE A 5 -4.01 -3.81 -14.60
C ILE A 5 -5.33 -3.31 -14.02
N TYR A 6 -6.38 -4.09 -14.26
CA TYR A 6 -7.73 -3.79 -13.80
C TYR A 6 -8.03 -4.50 -12.49
N SER A 7 -7.58 -5.76 -12.36
CA SER A 7 -7.75 -6.54 -11.12
C SER A 7 -6.81 -7.74 -11.11
N ALA A 8 -6.31 -8.08 -9.91
CA ALA A 8 -5.76 -9.39 -9.63
C ALA A 8 -6.89 -10.29 -9.12
N ILE A 9 -7.22 -11.32 -9.86
CA ILE A 9 -8.21 -12.32 -9.46
C ILE A 9 -7.46 -13.48 -8.81
N GLU A 10 -7.45 -13.48 -7.47
CA GLU A 10 -7.09 -14.67 -6.69
C GLU A 10 -8.31 -15.62 -6.70
N ILE A 11 -8.28 -16.65 -7.56
CA ILE A 11 -9.43 -17.54 -7.77
C ILE A 11 -9.62 -18.51 -6.58
N SER A 12 -8.56 -18.90 -5.86
CA SER A 12 -8.68 -19.65 -4.59
C SER A 12 -7.39 -19.64 -3.77
N LYS A 13 -7.50 -19.89 -2.45
CA LYS A 13 -6.37 -20.01 -1.49
C LYS A 13 -5.69 -21.39 -1.47
N ARG A 14 -6.02 -22.32 -2.38
CA ARG A 14 -5.39 -23.66 -2.41
C ARG A 14 -4.00 -23.60 -3.07
N VAL A 15 -3.09 -24.46 -2.61
CA VAL A 15 -1.66 -24.60 -3.00
C VAL A 15 -1.40 -24.76 -4.52
N ARG A 16 -2.45 -24.84 -5.35
CA ARG A 16 -2.36 -25.21 -6.77
C ARG A 16 -3.31 -24.42 -7.67
N THR A 17 -3.56 -23.15 -7.35
CA THR A 17 -4.34 -22.25 -8.22
C THR A 17 -3.47 -21.53 -9.25
N LYS A 18 -4.12 -21.15 -10.35
CA LYS A 18 -3.60 -20.21 -11.33
C LYS A 18 -4.19 -18.84 -11.00
N ASP A 19 -3.35 -17.91 -10.59
CA ASP A 19 -3.75 -16.52 -10.44
C ASP A 19 -3.93 -15.90 -11.82
N ALA A 20 -4.93 -15.02 -11.97
CA ALA A 20 -5.18 -14.31 -13.22
C ALA A 20 -5.05 -12.80 -13.00
N LEU A 21 -4.24 -12.15 -13.83
CA LEU A 21 -4.19 -10.70 -13.93
C LEU A 21 -5.07 -10.25 -15.08
N VAL A 22 -6.09 -9.45 -14.78
CA VAL A 22 -6.94 -8.84 -15.81
C VAL A 22 -6.32 -7.52 -16.22
N PHE A 23 -6.02 -7.37 -17.51
CA PHE A 23 -5.55 -6.12 -18.09
C PHE A 23 -6.65 -5.50 -18.95
N ARG A 24 -6.89 -4.20 -18.77
CA ARG A 24 -7.73 -3.42 -19.68
C ARG A 24 -6.84 -2.75 -20.72
N ARG A 25 -7.15 -2.97 -22.00
CA ARG A 25 -6.50 -2.27 -23.10
C ARG A 25 -6.96 -0.82 -23.12
N GLN A 26 -6.04 0.12 -23.18
CA GLN A 26 -6.34 1.54 -23.27
C GLN A 26 -5.71 2.16 -24.53
N CYS A 27 -6.49 3.00 -25.21
CA CYS A 27 -6.01 3.78 -26.35
C CYS A 27 -5.35 5.05 -25.79
N GLY A 28 -4.04 5.21 -26.02
CA GLY A 28 -3.21 6.29 -25.49
C GLY A 28 -1.93 5.79 -24.81
N THR A 29 -0.87 6.61 -24.81
CA THR A 29 0.27 6.44 -23.91
C THR A 29 -0.18 6.78 -22.49
N LEU A 30 0.14 5.91 -21.52
CA LEU A 30 -0.12 6.26 -20.13
C LEU A 30 0.82 7.41 -19.74
N PRO A 31 0.34 8.42 -19.01
CA PRO A 31 1.24 9.41 -18.42
C PRO A 31 2.29 8.68 -17.57
N PRO A 32 3.54 9.17 -17.53
CA PRO A 32 4.55 8.64 -16.62
C PRO A 32 4.01 8.62 -15.19
N CYS A 33 4.18 7.48 -14.53
CA CYS A 33 3.77 7.30 -13.13
C CYS A 33 4.97 6.83 -12.31
N GLU A 34 4.98 7.25 -11.05
CA GLU A 34 5.78 6.65 -10.00
C GLU A 34 4.94 5.66 -9.18
N TRP A 35 5.64 4.71 -8.54
CA TRP A 35 5.03 3.54 -7.92
C TRP A 35 5.58 3.35 -6.52
N VAL A 36 4.70 3.02 -5.57
CA VAL A 36 5.12 2.64 -4.21
C VAL A 36 4.39 1.39 -3.77
N ASN A 37 5.10 0.54 -3.03
CA ASN A 37 4.53 -0.66 -2.44
C ASN A 37 4.42 -0.47 -0.92
N ILE A 38 3.23 -0.66 -0.38
CA ILE A 38 2.97 -0.64 1.07
C ILE A 38 2.62 -2.05 1.53
N SER A 39 3.31 -2.57 2.54
CA SER A 39 3.08 -3.94 3.03
C SER A 39 3.07 -4.02 4.55
N PHE A 40 2.30 -4.98 5.07
CA PHE A 40 2.07 -5.22 6.50
C PHE A 40 2.77 -6.51 6.94
N HIS A 41 3.63 -6.43 7.95
CA HIS A 41 4.50 -7.54 8.40
C HIS A 41 4.37 -7.78 9.89
N GLY A 42 4.35 -9.05 10.31
CA GLY A 42 4.47 -9.44 11.72
C GLY A 42 3.37 -8.93 12.66
N GLY A 43 2.27 -8.39 12.12
CA GLY A 43 1.18 -7.78 12.89
C GLY A 43 1.42 -6.34 13.35
N ASP A 44 2.64 -5.82 13.25
CA ASP A 44 3.03 -4.53 13.84
C ASP A 44 3.89 -3.62 12.94
N LYS A 45 4.33 -4.10 11.78
CA LYS A 45 5.22 -3.34 10.88
C LYS A 45 4.52 -2.95 9.58
N LEU A 46 4.73 -1.70 9.19
CA LEU A 46 4.42 -1.16 7.88
C LEU A 46 5.72 -0.93 7.12
N LYS A 47 5.82 -1.37 5.87
CA LYS A 47 6.96 -1.08 5.00
C LYS A 47 6.47 -0.36 3.75
N ILE A 48 7.12 0.76 3.41
CA ILE A 48 6.93 1.50 2.17
C ILE A 48 8.21 1.31 1.34
N LEU A 49 8.09 0.74 0.14
CA LEU A 49 9.21 0.35 -0.71
C LEU A 49 9.16 1.05 -2.08
N ASN A 50 10.23 0.87 -2.86
CA ASN A 50 10.47 1.43 -4.19
C ASN A 50 10.79 2.93 -4.18
N SER A 51 11.70 3.33 -3.29
CA SER A 51 12.18 4.71 -3.18
C SER A 51 11.04 5.72 -2.98
N PRO A 52 10.25 5.57 -1.90
CA PRO A 52 9.06 6.37 -1.70
C PRO A 52 9.42 7.87 -1.55
N PRO A 53 8.57 8.78 -2.06
CA PRO A 53 8.76 10.21 -1.85
C PRO A 53 8.86 10.56 -0.37
N SER A 54 9.79 11.46 -0.01
CA SER A 54 9.99 11.91 1.38
C SER A 54 8.70 12.44 1.99
N ASP A 55 7.90 13.17 1.22
CA ASP A 55 6.65 13.77 1.68
C ASP A 55 5.61 12.72 2.04
N LEU A 56 5.50 11.64 1.25
CA LEU A 56 4.62 10.52 1.57
C LEU A 56 5.05 9.88 2.90
N VAL A 57 6.34 9.58 3.05
CA VAL A 57 6.87 8.95 4.27
C VAL A 57 6.65 9.84 5.49
N ASN A 58 6.97 11.13 5.38
CA ASN A 58 6.81 12.11 6.46
C ASN A 58 5.34 12.26 6.86
N ASN A 59 4.42 12.32 5.89
CA ASN A 59 2.99 12.43 6.15
C ASN A 59 2.43 11.16 6.81
N VAL A 60 2.89 9.96 6.42
CA VAL A 60 2.52 8.72 7.10
C VAL A 60 3.04 8.71 8.54
N ILE A 61 4.30 9.10 8.77
CA ILE A 61 4.87 9.17 10.13
C ILE A 61 4.11 10.19 10.97
N ALA A 62 3.77 11.36 10.43
CA ALA A 62 3.01 12.39 11.13
C ALA A 62 1.60 11.91 11.52
N ALA A 63 0.90 11.21 10.63
CA ALA A 63 -0.42 10.67 10.89
C ALA A 63 -0.45 9.64 12.03
N PHE A 64 0.63 8.87 12.19
CA PHE A 64 0.73 7.80 13.20
C PHE A 64 1.72 8.11 14.32
N VAL A 65 2.13 9.38 14.51
CA VAL A 65 3.24 9.74 15.42
C VAL A 65 3.07 9.21 16.85
N LYS A 66 1.83 9.12 17.34
CA LYS A 66 1.52 8.61 18.69
C LYS A 66 1.57 7.08 18.77
N ASP A 67 1.32 6.39 17.67
CA ASP A 67 1.24 4.94 17.55
C ASP A 67 2.59 4.31 17.21
N ILE A 68 3.52 5.08 16.66
CA ILE A 68 4.83 4.58 16.23
C ILE A 68 5.72 4.30 17.44
N GLN A 69 6.31 3.10 17.45
CA GLN A 69 7.35 2.70 18.39
C GLN A 69 8.74 3.06 17.86
N ARG A 70 8.99 2.82 16.58
CA ARG A 70 10.26 3.15 15.90
C ARG A 70 10.06 3.23 14.39
N HIS A 71 10.85 4.03 13.69
CA HIS A 71 10.94 4.00 12.24
C HIS A 71 12.39 4.06 11.74
N GLU A 72 12.64 3.51 10.56
CA GLU A 72 13.91 3.55 9.82
C GLU A 72 13.58 4.00 8.40
N VAL A 73 14.18 5.10 7.95
CA VAL A 73 13.96 5.67 6.61
C VAL A 73 15.28 5.71 5.87
N THR A 74 15.29 5.19 4.65
CA THR A 74 16.40 5.28 3.69
C THR A 74 15.85 5.77 2.35
N ALA A 75 16.75 6.10 1.41
CA ALA A 75 16.34 6.49 0.06
C ALA A 75 15.50 5.43 -0.66
N GLU A 76 15.65 4.15 -0.30
CA GLU A 76 14.98 3.02 -0.97
C GLU A 76 13.67 2.59 -0.29
N ARG A 77 13.52 2.88 1.00
CA ARG A 77 12.43 2.33 1.83
C ARG A 77 12.20 3.10 3.12
N ALA A 78 10.98 2.98 3.64
CA ALA A 78 10.63 3.28 5.01
C ALA A 78 10.12 2.02 5.72
N LYS A 79 10.63 1.74 6.92
CA LYS A 79 10.13 0.70 7.82
C LYS A 79 9.60 1.36 9.07
N ILE A 80 8.33 1.14 9.39
CA ILE A 80 7.64 1.74 10.53
C ILE A 80 7.13 0.61 11.41
N LYS A 81 7.53 0.60 12.67
CA LYS A 81 7.05 -0.34 13.69
C LYS A 81 6.10 0.39 14.62
N PHE A 82 4.90 -0.15 14.77
CA PHE A 82 3.86 0.35 15.65
C PHE A 82 3.98 -0.26 17.04
N LYS A 83 3.41 0.42 18.03
CA LYS A 83 3.14 -0.14 19.36
C LYS A 83 2.01 -1.17 19.23
N GLY A 84 2.08 -2.26 19.98
CA GLY A 84 1.08 -3.33 19.90
C GLY A 84 1.12 -4.07 18.56
N PHE A 85 -0.04 -4.61 18.14
CA PHE A 85 -0.19 -5.37 16.88
C PHE A 85 -1.38 -4.88 16.04
N PRO A 86 -1.38 -3.60 15.59
CA PRO A 86 -2.53 -2.99 14.92
C PRO A 86 -2.89 -3.62 13.56
N TRP A 87 -2.07 -4.51 13.02
CA TRP A 87 -2.34 -5.24 11.77
C TRP A 87 -2.79 -6.67 12.03
N ARG A 88 -3.04 -7.02 13.29
CA ARG A 88 -3.58 -8.30 13.74
C ARG A 88 -4.69 -8.01 14.75
N SER A 89 -5.94 -8.00 14.28
CA SER A 89 -7.09 -7.89 15.18
C SER A 89 -7.32 -9.21 15.92
N VAL A 90 -7.56 -9.15 17.23
CA VAL A 90 -7.97 -10.29 18.07
C VAL A 90 -9.22 -9.88 18.86
N GLY A 91 -10.34 -9.73 18.17
CA GLY A 91 -11.63 -9.32 18.77
C GLY A 91 -12.21 -8.09 18.10
N HIS A 92 -13.45 -7.74 18.47
CA HIS A 92 -14.23 -6.70 17.78
C HIS A 92 -13.64 -5.29 17.94
N ASP A 93 -13.21 -4.91 19.15
CA ASP A 93 -12.63 -3.58 19.39
C ASP A 93 -11.31 -3.38 18.61
N ASP A 94 -10.49 -4.43 18.50
CA ASP A 94 -9.25 -4.42 17.73
C ASP A 94 -9.51 -4.32 16.21
N GLU A 95 -10.63 -4.88 15.73
CA GLU A 95 -11.03 -4.78 14.32
C GLU A 95 -11.36 -3.33 13.94
N ASP A 96 -12.13 -2.64 14.77
CA ASP A 96 -12.49 -1.24 14.55
C ASP A 96 -11.25 -0.33 14.54
N GLU A 97 -10.32 -0.52 15.48
CA GLU A 97 -9.05 0.23 15.49
C GLU A 97 -8.22 -0.06 14.23
N THR A 98 -8.13 -1.33 13.83
CA THR A 98 -7.41 -1.75 12.61
C THR A 98 -8.00 -1.06 11.38
N GLN A 99 -9.33 -1.06 11.23
CA GLN A 99 -10.03 -0.41 10.12
C GLN A 99 -9.78 1.09 10.10
N MET A 100 -9.84 1.78 11.24
CA MET A 100 -9.58 3.22 11.33
C MET A 100 -8.15 3.58 10.96
N LYS A 101 -7.16 2.78 11.36
CA LYS A 101 -5.77 2.99 10.94
C LYS A 101 -5.57 2.73 9.45
N LEU A 102 -6.23 1.71 8.88
CA LEU A 102 -6.21 1.48 7.44
C LEU A 102 -6.82 2.63 6.65
N LEU A 103 -7.96 3.17 7.09
CA LEU A 103 -8.58 4.35 6.48
C LEU A 103 -7.67 5.57 6.54
N THR A 104 -7.06 5.81 7.71
CA THR A 104 -6.09 6.91 7.90
C THR A 104 -4.90 6.76 6.95
N LEU A 105 -4.37 5.55 6.79
CA LEU A 105 -3.27 5.26 5.86
C LEU A 105 -3.69 5.55 4.41
N LEU A 106 -4.85 5.05 3.98
CA LEU A 106 -5.36 5.26 2.63
C LEU A 106 -5.58 6.76 2.33
N GLU A 107 -6.15 7.49 3.28
CA GLU A 107 -6.38 8.93 3.16
C GLU A 107 -5.06 9.71 3.03
N VAL A 108 -4.04 9.37 3.81
CA VAL A 108 -2.70 9.97 3.69
C VAL A 108 -2.09 9.68 2.32
N VAL A 109 -2.16 8.43 1.86
CA VAL A 109 -1.61 8.03 0.56
C VAL A 109 -2.32 8.78 -0.57
N GLU A 110 -3.65 8.90 -0.52
CA GLU A 110 -4.45 9.63 -1.50
C GLU A 110 -4.15 11.13 -1.51
N ARG A 111 -4.03 11.76 -0.33
CA ARG A 111 -3.61 13.17 -0.19
C ARG A 111 -2.23 13.44 -0.80
N ASN A 112 -1.38 12.42 -0.89
CA ASN A 112 -0.06 12.50 -1.53
C ASN A 112 -0.10 12.17 -3.02
N GLY A 113 -1.29 12.04 -3.62
CA GLY A 113 -1.49 11.86 -5.06
C GLY A 113 -1.50 10.40 -5.53
N PHE A 114 -1.39 9.46 -4.60
CA PHE A 114 -1.32 8.04 -4.91
C PHE A 114 -2.71 7.40 -4.93
N THR A 115 -2.93 6.53 -5.92
CA THR A 115 -4.16 5.74 -6.06
C THR A 115 -3.84 4.27 -5.94
N LEU A 116 -4.71 3.50 -5.27
CA LEU A 116 -4.54 2.05 -5.18
C LEU A 116 -4.68 1.45 -6.58
N TYR A 117 -3.63 0.78 -7.02
CA TYR A 117 -3.57 0.17 -8.35
C TYR A 117 -3.87 -1.33 -8.29
N ALA A 118 -3.24 -2.02 -7.35
CA ALA A 118 -3.42 -3.46 -7.18
C ALA A 118 -3.13 -3.87 -5.74
N ARG A 119 -3.72 -5.01 -5.36
CA ARG A 119 -3.31 -5.78 -4.19
C ARG A 119 -2.64 -7.06 -4.67
N THR A 120 -1.52 -7.41 -4.07
CA THR A 120 -0.87 -8.71 -4.23
C THR A 120 -0.61 -9.33 -2.86
N THR A 121 -0.27 -10.60 -2.86
CA THR A 121 0.25 -11.29 -1.69
C THR A 121 1.71 -11.67 -1.96
N ALA A 122 2.58 -11.46 -0.97
CA ALA A 122 3.96 -11.92 -1.02
C ALA A 122 4.17 -12.98 0.06
N ARG A 123 4.67 -14.15 -0.34
CA ARG A 123 5.16 -15.19 0.57
C ARG A 123 6.66 -15.01 0.74
N TYR A 124 7.09 -14.82 1.98
CA TYR A 124 8.51 -14.86 2.34
C TYR A 124 8.88 -16.26 2.79
N SER A 125 10.16 -16.62 2.65
CA SER A 125 10.68 -17.96 2.96
C SER A 125 10.65 -18.31 4.46
N ASP A 126 10.35 -17.36 5.34
CA ASP A 126 10.07 -17.59 6.76
C ASP A 126 8.54 -17.70 6.99
N GLU A 127 8.12 -18.92 7.33
CA GLU A 127 6.78 -19.51 7.10
C GLU A 127 5.58 -18.96 7.91
N THR A 128 5.54 -17.70 8.39
CA THR A 128 4.43 -17.24 9.26
C THR A 128 3.71 -15.95 8.87
N SER A 129 4.09 -15.25 7.81
CA SER A 129 3.29 -14.09 7.38
C SER A 129 3.22 -13.92 5.87
N GLU A 130 2.10 -14.37 5.28
CA GLU A 130 1.62 -13.73 4.06
C GLU A 130 1.43 -12.24 4.37
N SER A 131 2.12 -11.39 3.62
CA SER A 131 1.95 -9.94 3.74
C SER A 131 1.11 -9.47 2.57
N ASN A 132 -0.02 -8.82 2.87
CA ASN A 132 -0.72 -8.04 1.85
C ASN A 132 0.20 -6.93 1.38
N VAL A 133 0.42 -6.85 0.07
CA VAL A 133 1.17 -5.78 -0.58
C VAL A 133 0.18 -4.95 -1.39
N LEU A 134 0.05 -3.70 -1.01
CA LEU A 134 -0.74 -2.70 -1.72
C LEU A 134 0.20 -1.93 -2.65
N ILE A 135 -0.10 -1.97 -3.94
CA ILE A 135 0.65 -1.24 -4.97
C ILE A 135 -0.12 0.03 -5.27
N PHE A 136 0.54 1.17 -5.13
CA PHE A 136 -0.02 2.47 -5.44
C PHE A 136 0.73 3.12 -6.60
N GLN A 137 0.01 3.94 -7.36
CA GLN A 137 0.57 4.74 -8.44
C GLN A 137 0.20 6.21 -8.29
N ARG A 138 1.13 7.09 -8.64
CA ARG A 138 0.92 8.53 -8.76
C ARG A 138 1.45 9.00 -10.11
N ARG A 139 0.74 9.93 -10.76
CA ARG A 139 1.22 10.53 -12.00
C ARG A 139 2.35 11.51 -11.70
N LEU A 140 3.39 11.53 -12.54
CA LEU A 140 4.50 12.48 -12.35
C LEU A 140 4.05 13.95 -12.52
N GLU A 141 2.99 14.20 -13.29
CA GLU A 141 2.42 15.55 -13.43
C GLU A 141 1.44 15.94 -12.30
N TRP A 142 1.22 15.06 -11.29
CA TRP A 142 0.31 15.38 -10.19
C TRP A 142 0.87 16.51 -9.33
N VAL A 143 0.00 17.44 -8.96
CA VAL A 143 0.34 18.59 -8.10
C VAL A 143 -0.45 18.49 -6.81
N SER A 144 0.22 18.79 -5.69
CA SER A 144 -0.41 18.81 -4.36
C SER A 144 -1.69 19.65 -4.34
N GLY A 145 -2.75 19.12 -3.71
CA GLY A 145 -4.07 19.75 -3.65
C GLY A 145 -4.98 19.51 -4.86
N THR A 146 -4.51 18.79 -5.89
CA THR A 146 -5.36 18.38 -7.03
C THR A 146 -5.96 16.99 -6.82
N SER A 147 -7.20 16.80 -7.28
CA SER A 147 -7.89 15.50 -7.23
C SER A 147 -7.11 14.44 -8.00
N VAL A 148 -6.94 13.26 -7.40
CA VAL A 148 -6.38 12.08 -8.09
C VAL A 148 -7.32 11.52 -9.16
N TYR A 149 -8.61 11.81 -9.05
CA TYR A 149 -9.62 11.48 -10.05
C TYR A 149 -9.80 12.64 -11.03
N LYS A 150 -9.63 12.38 -12.34
CA LYS A 150 -10.11 13.29 -13.37
C LYS A 150 -11.64 13.14 -13.46
N LYS A 151 -12.36 14.27 -13.44
CA LYS A 151 -13.75 14.33 -13.89
C LYS A 151 -13.82 14.10 -15.39
#